data_AF-A0A7C0YP32-F1
#
_entry.id   AF-A0A7C0YP32-F1
#
_cell.length_a   1.000
_cell.length_b   1.000
_cell.length_c   1.000
_cell.angle_alpha   90.00
_cell.angle_beta   90.00
_cell.angle_gamma   90.00
#
_symmetry.space_group_name_H-M   'P 1'
#
loop_
_entity.id
_entity.type
_entity.pdbx_description
1 polymer ?
#
loop_
_entity_poly.entity_id
_entity_poly.type
_entity_poly.pdbx_seq_one_letter_code
_entity_poly.pdbx_strand_id
1 'polypeptide(L)'
;VKGLCFLDTETVLDTEKSTFQVMAEGVDIPLIDQGLKGLRGYEIHVGRTPVTSGLFRIRRGGEGQVIPDGASNGDVWGTYIHGIFDNDSLRRSLINGLRIRKGFEPLETVIDYSALRDKALDRWADVLRENVDMEFIKRLVS
;
A
#
# COMPACT_ATOMS: atom_id res chain seq x y z
N VAL A 1 -15.44 -20.79 0.58
CA VAL A 1 -14.57 -21.26 1.70
C VAL A 1 -14.78 -20.32 2.86
N LYS A 2 -14.85 -20.82 4.11
CA LYS A 2 -14.97 -19.94 5.28
C LYS A 2 -13.61 -19.33 5.63
N GLY A 3 -13.56 -18.00 5.78
CA GLY A 3 -12.36 -17.28 6.22
C GLY A 3 -12.17 -17.30 7.73
N LEU A 4 -11.20 -16.50 8.21
CA LEU A 4 -10.93 -16.34 9.66
C LEU A 4 -11.98 -15.47 10.38
N CYS A 5 -12.89 -14.82 9.65
CA CYS A 5 -13.98 -14.02 10.19
C CYS A 5 -13.55 -12.84 11.11
N PHE A 6 -12.37 -12.27 10.88
CA PHE A 6 -11.96 -11.04 11.59
C PHE A 6 -12.61 -9.77 11.04
N LEU A 7 -12.93 -9.77 9.75
CA LEU A 7 -13.64 -8.70 9.07
C LEU A 7 -15.01 -9.25 8.64
N ASP A 8 -16.06 -8.44 8.83
CA ASP A 8 -17.41 -8.75 8.35
C ASP A 8 -17.51 -8.43 6.86
N THR A 9 -16.95 -9.34 6.06
CA THR A 9 -16.80 -9.14 4.62
C THR A 9 -16.89 -10.44 3.86
N GLU A 10 -17.38 -10.34 2.63
CA GLU A 10 -17.39 -11.44 1.66
C GLU A 10 -16.56 -11.08 0.44
N THR A 11 -15.88 -12.07 -0.12
CA THR A 11 -15.08 -11.90 -1.33
C THR A 11 -15.48 -12.93 -2.37
N VAL A 12 -15.76 -12.46 -3.58
CA VAL A 12 -16.06 -13.31 -4.73
C VAL A 12 -14.84 -13.31 -5.66
N LEU A 13 -14.44 -14.47 -6.15
CA LEU A 13 -13.39 -14.56 -7.17
C LEU A 13 -13.98 -14.15 -8.52
N ASP A 14 -13.35 -13.19 -9.17
CA ASP A 14 -13.69 -12.74 -10.51
C ASP A 14 -12.93 -13.53 -11.58
N THR A 15 -13.34 -13.42 -12.84
CA THR A 15 -12.64 -14.04 -13.98
C THR A 15 -11.44 -13.21 -14.43
N GLU A 16 -11.49 -11.89 -14.21
CA GLU A 16 -10.45 -10.96 -14.62
C GLU A 16 -9.60 -10.51 -13.44
N LYS A 17 -8.29 -10.39 -13.69
CA LYS A 17 -7.35 -9.87 -12.70
C LYS A 17 -7.33 -8.35 -12.76
N SER A 18 -7.62 -7.71 -11.64
CA SER A 18 -7.47 -6.27 -11.48
C SER A 18 -5.99 -5.94 -11.31
N THR A 19 -5.47 -5.02 -12.13
CA THR A 19 -4.09 -4.54 -12.08
C THR A 19 -4.06 -3.02 -12.27
N PHE A 20 -4.06 -2.26 -11.19
CA PHE A 20 -4.12 -0.80 -11.24
C PHE A 20 -3.06 -0.17 -10.36
N GLN A 21 -2.47 0.93 -10.85
CA GLN A 21 -1.80 1.88 -9.96
C GLN A 21 -2.88 2.65 -9.19
N VAL A 22 -2.65 2.93 -7.91
CA VAL A 22 -3.66 3.53 -7.05
C VAL A 22 -3.10 4.74 -6.31
N MET A 23 -3.86 5.83 -6.34
CA MET A 23 -3.75 6.95 -5.41
C MET A 23 -4.85 6.83 -4.36
N ALA A 24 -4.50 7.00 -3.09
CA ALA A 24 -5.42 6.82 -1.98
C ALA A 24 -5.42 8.02 -1.02
N GLU A 25 -6.58 8.25 -0.42
CA GLU A 25 -6.79 9.15 0.71
C GLU A 25 -7.38 8.34 1.86
N GLY A 26 -6.82 8.48 3.06
CA GLY A 26 -7.36 7.87 4.27
C GLY A 26 -8.59 8.64 4.75
N VAL A 27 -9.66 7.92 5.08
CA VAL A 27 -10.94 8.51 5.49
C VAL A 27 -11.17 8.34 6.98
N ASP A 28 -11.35 7.10 7.43
CA ASP A 28 -11.60 6.76 8.82
C ASP A 28 -10.78 5.51 9.13
N ILE A 29 -9.50 5.73 9.40
CA ILE A 29 -8.55 4.66 9.65
C ILE A 29 -8.33 4.59 11.16
N PRO A 30 -8.70 3.48 11.82
CA PRO A 30 -8.42 3.30 13.25
C PRO A 30 -6.95 3.61 13.56
N LEU A 31 -6.61 4.08 14.76
CA LEU A 31 -5.23 4.46 15.13
C LEU A 31 -4.59 5.59 14.29
N ILE A 32 -5.33 6.23 13.39
CA ILE A 32 -4.83 7.35 12.58
C ILE A 32 -5.85 8.50 12.65
N ASP A 33 -5.59 9.49 13.49
CA ASP A 33 -6.49 10.63 13.69
C ASP A 33 -6.40 11.70 12.59
N GLN A 34 -5.39 11.62 11.72
CA GLN A 34 -5.14 12.61 10.69
C GLN A 34 -5.55 12.12 9.31
N GLY A 35 -6.27 12.95 8.55
CA GLY A 35 -6.59 12.68 7.16
C GLY A 35 -5.32 12.58 6.32
N LEU A 36 -4.99 11.36 5.89
CA LEU A 36 -3.85 11.09 5.03
C LEU A 36 -4.23 11.30 3.57
N LYS A 37 -3.39 11.99 2.80
CA LYS A 37 -3.61 12.24 1.38
C LYS A 37 -2.38 11.88 0.57
N GLY A 38 -2.60 11.62 -0.72
CA GLY A 38 -1.52 11.35 -1.66
C GLY A 38 -0.80 10.04 -1.40
N LEU A 39 -1.45 9.10 -0.71
CA LEU A 39 -0.92 7.75 -0.50
C LEU A 39 -0.88 7.04 -1.85
N ARG A 40 0.14 6.22 -2.06
CA ARG A 40 0.37 5.48 -3.30
C ARG A 40 0.41 3.99 -3.05
N GLY A 41 -0.03 3.22 -4.02
CA GLY A 41 0.07 1.78 -4.01
C GLY A 41 -0.43 1.21 -5.32
N TYR A 42 -0.75 -0.07 -5.32
CA TYR A 42 -1.32 -0.73 -6.47
C TYR A 42 -2.26 -1.86 -6.06
N GLU A 43 -3.16 -2.22 -6.96
CA GLU A 43 -4.04 -3.38 -6.84
C GLU A 43 -3.56 -4.47 -7.79
N ILE A 44 -3.37 -5.69 -7.29
CA ILE A 44 -3.10 -6.89 -8.10
C ILE A 44 -3.88 -8.05 -7.48
N HIS A 45 -5.14 -8.24 -7.87
CA HIS A 45 -6.01 -9.24 -7.26
C HIS A 45 -7.07 -9.77 -8.23
N VAL A 46 -7.60 -10.95 -7.91
CA VAL A 46 -8.70 -11.61 -8.65
C VAL A 46 -9.99 -11.58 -7.81
N GLY A 47 -9.87 -11.50 -6.49
CA GLY A 47 -11.02 -11.35 -5.60
C GLY A 47 -11.63 -9.95 -5.71
N ARG A 48 -12.95 -9.84 -5.62
CA ARG A 48 -13.68 -8.60 -5.40
C ARG A 48 -14.44 -8.69 -4.10
N THR A 49 -14.23 -7.67 -3.28
CA THR A 49 -14.95 -7.47 -2.04
C THR A 49 -15.84 -6.23 -2.22
N PRO A 50 -17.17 -6.35 -2.14
CA PRO A 50 -18.04 -5.18 -2.14
C PRO A 50 -17.76 -4.32 -0.91
N VAL A 51 -17.47 -3.04 -1.11
CA VAL A 51 -17.22 -2.07 -0.03
C VAL A 51 -18.17 -0.90 -0.20
N THR A 52 -18.95 -0.58 0.83
CA THR A 52 -19.87 0.57 0.86
C THR A 52 -19.24 1.77 1.58
N SER A 53 -18.52 1.52 2.66
CA SER A 53 -17.69 2.50 3.38
C SER A 53 -16.33 1.87 3.67
N GLY A 54 -15.28 2.46 3.11
CA GLY A 54 -13.92 1.93 3.22
C GLY A 54 -12.99 2.80 4.06
N LEU A 55 -11.88 2.20 4.49
CA LEU A 55 -10.76 2.87 5.14
C LEU A 55 -10.14 3.95 4.24
N PHE A 56 -10.18 3.72 2.93
CA PHE A 56 -9.58 4.56 1.92
C PHE A 56 -10.60 4.97 0.85
N ARG A 57 -10.40 6.15 0.29
CA ARG A 57 -10.94 6.54 -1.03
C ARG A 57 -9.81 6.44 -2.03
N ILE A 58 -10.01 5.65 -3.07
CA ILE A 58 -8.98 5.37 -4.05
C ILE A 58 -9.35 5.84 -5.44
N ARG A 59 -8.34 6.19 -6.23
CA ARG A 59 -8.42 6.44 -7.66
C ARG A 59 -7.45 5.52 -8.38
N ARG A 60 -7.98 4.69 -9.28
CA ARG A 60 -7.18 3.83 -10.16
C ARG A 60 -6.59 4.64 -11.31
N GLY A 61 -5.35 4.33 -11.68
CA GLY A 61 -4.66 4.96 -12.79
C GLY A 61 -5.39 4.72 -14.11
N GLY A 62 -5.60 5.79 -14.88
CA GLY A 62 -6.40 5.73 -16.12
C GLY A 62 -7.91 5.83 -15.89
N GLU A 63 -8.38 5.81 -14.64
CA GLU A 63 -9.79 5.95 -14.28
C GLU A 63 -10.06 7.29 -13.58
N GLY A 64 -11.23 7.87 -13.86
CA GLY A 64 -11.67 9.14 -13.24
C GLY A 64 -12.46 8.94 -11.94
N GLN A 65 -12.94 7.72 -11.68
CA GLN A 65 -13.83 7.42 -10.56
C GLN A 65 -13.05 7.28 -9.26
N VAL A 66 -13.62 7.83 -8.18
CA VAL A 66 -13.16 7.56 -6.81
C VAL A 66 -14.07 6.49 -6.22
N ILE A 67 -13.48 5.41 -5.72
CA ILE A 67 -14.19 4.29 -5.12
C ILE A 67 -13.69 4.05 -3.69
N PRO A 68 -14.53 3.52 -2.78
CA PRO A 68 -14.07 3.12 -1.46
C PRO A 68 -13.20 1.86 -1.55
N ASP A 69 -12.21 1.75 -0.67
CA ASP A 69 -11.43 0.53 -0.47
C ASP A 69 -11.19 0.25 1.02
N GLY A 70 -11.10 -1.04 1.32
CA GLY A 70 -10.75 -1.57 2.62
C GLY A 70 -11.92 -1.71 3.59
N ALA A 71 -11.67 -2.42 4.67
CA ALA A 71 -12.61 -2.67 5.76
C ALA A 71 -11.86 -2.74 7.08
N SER A 72 -12.54 -2.45 8.18
CA SER A 72 -11.98 -2.61 9.51
C SER A 72 -12.95 -3.22 10.50
N ASN A 73 -12.38 -3.86 11.52
CA ASN A 73 -13.06 -4.27 12.74
C ASN A 73 -12.11 -4.01 13.91
N GLY A 74 -12.27 -2.85 14.56
CA GLY A 74 -11.28 -2.34 15.52
C GLY A 74 -9.91 -2.13 14.88
N ASP A 75 -8.87 -2.75 15.44
CA ASP A 75 -7.50 -2.66 14.95
C ASP A 75 -7.19 -3.58 13.75
N VAL A 76 -8.15 -4.42 13.32
CA VAL A 76 -7.95 -5.30 12.17
C VAL A 76 -8.36 -4.57 10.90
N TRP A 77 -7.43 -4.43 9.95
CA TRP A 77 -7.69 -3.79 8.65
C TRP A 77 -7.49 -4.77 7.50
N GLY A 78 -8.32 -4.59 6.47
CA GLY A 78 -8.11 -5.16 5.14
C GLY A 78 -8.14 -4.05 4.10
N THR A 79 -7.33 -4.17 3.06
CA THR A 79 -7.27 -3.25 1.91
C THR A 79 -6.65 -4.00 0.72
N TYR A 80 -7.09 -3.69 -0.51
CA TYR A 80 -6.45 -4.21 -1.72
C TYR A 80 -5.20 -3.41 -2.13
N ILE A 81 -4.90 -2.31 -1.44
CA ILE A 81 -3.76 -1.44 -1.77
C ILE A 81 -2.46 -2.09 -1.30
N HIS A 82 -1.79 -2.79 -2.21
CA HIS A 82 -0.43 -3.26 -2.01
C HIS A 82 0.55 -2.07 -1.96
N GLY A 83 1.60 -2.20 -1.15
CA GLY A 83 2.59 -1.14 -0.95
C GLY A 83 2.11 0.00 -0.05
N ILE A 84 0.92 -0.10 0.57
CA ILE A 84 0.37 0.97 1.41
C ILE A 84 1.30 1.41 2.54
N PHE A 85 2.10 0.49 3.10
CA PHE A 85 3.08 0.77 4.14
C PHE A 85 4.40 1.40 3.64
N ASP A 86 4.62 1.47 2.33
CA ASP A 86 5.75 2.22 1.77
C ASP A 86 5.53 3.73 1.86
N ASN A 87 4.29 4.17 2.13
CA ASN A 87 3.98 5.56 2.40
C ASN A 87 4.43 5.94 3.81
N ASP A 88 5.47 6.76 3.89
CA ASP A 88 6.06 7.11 5.18
C ASP A 88 5.11 7.87 6.09
N SER A 89 4.21 8.70 5.51
CA SER A 89 3.15 9.39 6.24
C SER A 89 2.19 8.43 6.93
N LEU A 90 1.73 7.38 6.22
CA LEU A 90 0.85 6.37 6.79
C LEU A 90 1.54 5.58 7.89
N ARG A 91 2.77 5.09 7.61
CA ARG A 91 3.56 4.35 8.60
C ARG A 91 3.81 5.20 9.85
N ARG A 92 4.11 6.49 9.69
CA ARG A 92 4.33 7.39 10.82
C ARG A 92 3.07 7.61 11.64
N SER A 93 1.94 7.88 10.99
CA SER A 93 0.68 8.10 11.69
C SER A 93 0.22 6.85 12.44
N LEU A 94 0.30 5.66 11.83
CA LEU A 94 -0.02 4.40 12.49
C LEU A 94 0.85 4.16 13.74
N ILE A 95 2.17 4.33 13.61
CA ILE A 95 3.09 4.15 14.75
C ILE A 95 2.77 5.17 15.85
N ASN A 96 2.50 6.43 15.51
CA ASN A 96 2.17 7.46 16.48
C ASN A 96 0.83 7.18 17.18
N GLY A 97 -0.19 6.68 16.48
CA GLY A 97 -1.43 6.25 17.11
C GLY A 97 -1.22 5.13 18.13
N LEU A 98 -0.38 4.14 17.79
CA LEU A 98 0.02 3.08 18.72
C LEU A 98 0.82 3.61 19.92
N ARG A 99 1.67 4.62 19.72
CA ARG A 99 2.45 5.28 20.78
C ARG A 99 1.53 6.00 21.76
N ILE A 100 0.63 6.84 21.25
CA ILE A 100 -0.34 7.59 22.05
C ILE A 100 -1.19 6.64 22.87
N ARG A 101 -1.70 5.56 22.25
CA ARG A 101 -2.47 4.53 22.97
C ARG A 101 -1.70 3.87 24.12
N LYS A 102 -0.38 3.78 24.00
CA LYS A 102 0.50 3.23 25.04
C LYS A 102 1.01 4.28 26.04
N GLY A 103 0.57 5.54 25.93
CA GLY A 103 1.00 6.64 26.80
C GLY A 103 2.37 7.23 26.43
N PHE A 104 2.82 7.05 25.18
CA PHE A 104 4.04 7.68 24.67
C PHE A 104 3.72 8.87 23.76
N GLU A 105 4.56 9.89 23.80
CA GLU A 105 4.48 11.05 22.90
C GLU A 105 4.70 10.67 21.43
N PRO A 106 4.04 11.32 20.46
CA PRO A 106 4.27 11.09 19.04
C PRO A 106 5.70 11.51 18.64
N LEU A 107 6.19 10.94 17.53
CA LEU A 107 7.47 11.30 16.93
C LEU A 107 7.24 12.00 15.59
N GLU A 108 7.98 13.08 15.34
CA GLU A 108 7.90 13.83 14.08
C GLU A 108 8.74 13.22 12.95
N THR A 109 9.79 12.46 13.28
CA THR A 109 10.74 12.00 12.27
C THR A 109 10.12 10.99 11.31
N VAL A 110 10.10 11.37 10.04
CA VAL A 110 9.75 10.52 8.91
C VAL A 110 11.06 10.21 8.17
N ILE A 111 11.45 8.94 8.14
CA ILE A 111 12.53 8.49 7.27
C ILE A 111 11.95 8.40 5.86
N ASP A 112 12.59 9.02 4.87
CA ASP A 112 12.24 8.83 3.46
C ASP A 112 12.71 7.44 3.02
N TYR A 113 11.83 6.45 3.19
CA TYR A 113 12.16 5.06 2.90
C TYR A 113 12.31 4.84 1.40
N SER A 114 11.55 5.57 0.57
CA SER A 114 11.67 5.47 -0.89
C SER A 114 13.07 5.87 -1.33
N ALA A 115 13.58 7.01 -0.85
CA ALA A 115 14.92 7.47 -1.18
C ALA A 115 16.01 6.50 -0.69
N LEU A 116 15.83 5.87 0.48
CA LEU A 116 16.76 4.84 0.97
C LEU A 116 16.75 3.59 0.09
N ARG A 117 15.56 3.13 -0.31
CA ARG A 117 15.39 1.98 -1.20
C ARG A 117 16.01 2.25 -2.56
N ASP A 118 15.76 3.42 -3.14
CA ASP A 118 16.26 3.80 -4.46
C ASP A 118 17.80 3.86 -4.45
N LYS A 119 18.40 4.46 -3.42
CA LYS A 119 19.87 4.42 -3.22
C LYS A 119 20.43 3.00 -3.12
N ALA A 120 19.70 2.09 -2.47
CA ALA A 120 20.11 0.70 -2.39
C ALA A 120 20.05 0.03 -3.77
N LEU A 121 18.97 0.26 -4.52
CA LEU A 121 18.80 -0.28 -5.88
C LEU A 121 19.88 0.23 -6.84
N ASP A 122 20.23 1.52 -6.76
CA ASP A 122 21.31 2.10 -7.55
C ASP A 122 22.64 1.41 -7.26
N ARG A 123 22.95 1.17 -5.98
CA ARG A 123 24.15 0.43 -5.58
C ARG A 123 24.16 -1.00 -6.15
N TRP A 124 23.02 -1.69 -6.15
CA TRP A 124 22.92 -3.01 -6.77
C TRP A 124 23.10 -2.95 -8.28
N ALA A 125 22.54 -1.94 -8.94
CA ALA A 125 22.71 -1.73 -10.37
C ALA A 125 24.17 -1.47 -10.74
N ASP A 126 24.91 -0.71 -9.92
CA ASP A 126 26.34 -0.48 -10.09
C ASP A 126 27.13 -1.79 -10.02
N VAL A 127 26.90 -2.60 -8.98
CA VAL A 127 27.55 -3.91 -8.82
C VAL A 127 27.28 -4.82 -10.02
N LEU A 128 26.05 -4.83 -10.54
CA LEU A 128 25.72 -5.61 -11.72
C LEU A 128 26.46 -5.10 -12.96
N ARG A 129 26.52 -3.79 -13.19
CA ARG A 129 27.23 -3.22 -14.35
C ARG A 129 28.74 -3.50 -14.31
N GLU A 130 29.32 -3.58 -13.12
CA GLU A 130 30.75 -3.87 -12.95
C GLU A 130 31.10 -5.35 -13.12
N ASN A 131 30.16 -6.27 -12.82
CA ASN A 131 30.45 -7.70 -12.70
C ASN A 131 29.72 -8.58 -13.72
N VAL A 132 28.80 -8.02 -14.51
CA VAL A 132 27.97 -8.76 -15.47
C VAL A 132 28.08 -8.12 -16.85
N ASP A 133 28.26 -8.94 -17.89
CA ASP A 133 28.22 -8.48 -19.29
C ASP A 133 26.77 -8.13 -19.68
N MET A 134 26.38 -6.89 -19.39
CA MET A 134 25.05 -6.39 -19.67
C MET A 134 24.76 -6.33 -21.18
N GLU A 135 25.77 -6.19 -22.03
CA GLU A 135 25.58 -6.20 -23.49
C GLU A 135 25.29 -7.62 -24.01
N PHE A 136 25.94 -8.65 -23.45
CA PHE A 136 25.58 -10.03 -23.73
C PHE A 136 24.15 -10.36 -23.32
N ILE A 137 23.73 -9.96 -22.11
CA ILE A 137 22.34 -10.16 -21.67
C ILE A 137 21.36 -9.45 -22.60
N LYS A 138 21.62 -8.19 -22.96
CA LYS A 138 20.76 -7.45 -23.91
C LYS A 138 20.60 -8.20 -25.22
N ARG A 139 21.69 -8.73 -25.80
CA ARG A 139 21.65 -9.52 -27.05
C ARG A 139 20.85 -10.83 -26.94
N LEU A 140 20.67 -11.40 -25.75
CA LEU A 140 19.88 -12.62 -25.56
C LEU A 140 18.37 -12.38 -25.48
N VAL A 141 17.96 -11.19 -25.05
CA VAL A 141 16.54 -10.83 -24.83
C VAL A 141 16.00 -9.87 -25.89
N SER A 142 16.84 -9.49 -26.87
CA SER A 142 16.44 -8.76 -28.08
C SER A 142 16.32 -9.72 -29.25
#